data_AF-V6HSZ6-F1
#
_entry.id   AF-V6HSZ6-F1
#
_cell.length_a   1.000
_cell.length_b   1.000
_cell.length_c   1.000
_cell.angle_alpha   90.00
_cell.angle_beta   90.00
_cell.angle_gamma   90.00
#
_symmetry.space_group_name_H-M   'P 1'
#
loop_
_entity.id
_entity.type
_entity.pdbx_description
1 polymer ?
#
loop_
_entity_poly.entity_id
_entity_poly.type
_entity_poly.pdbx_seq_one_letter_code
_entity_poly.pdbx_strand_id
1 'polypeptide(L)'
;MRILFILLLSVCLSGIVIAEEKTENKIFNRLIDYKGFQNAVNSFSNERETKRLTEEDFLKMIENEDVILLDARSESRYKLRHIKSALSRSLASLAVKL
;
A
#
# COMPACT_ATOMS: atom_id res chain seq x y z
N MET A 1 48.84 -31.86 21.30
CA MET A 1 48.32 -32.33 20.00
C MET A 1 46.84 -32.76 20.05
N ARG A 2 46.39 -33.58 21.02
CA ARG A 2 44.97 -34.00 21.13
C ARG A 2 43.98 -32.87 21.42
N ILE A 3 44.32 -31.95 22.33
CA ILE A 3 43.43 -30.82 22.69
C ILE A 3 43.30 -29.81 21.54
N LEU A 4 44.38 -29.59 20.78
CA LEU A 4 44.37 -28.71 19.61
C LEU A 4 43.49 -29.29 18.48
N PHE A 5 43.50 -30.61 18.29
CA PHE A 5 42.61 -31.30 17.36
C PHE A 5 41.14 -31.22 17.76
N ILE A 6 40.83 -31.31 19.06
CA ILE A 6 39.45 -31.22 19.58
C ILE A 6 38.89 -29.80 19.41
N LEU A 7 39.72 -28.78 19.64
CA LEU A 7 39.34 -27.37 19.39
C LEU A 7 39.13 -27.09 17.90
N LEU A 8 39.96 -27.67 17.02
CA LEU A 8 39.78 -27.52 15.57
C LEU A 8 38.50 -28.19 15.06
N LEU A 9 38.15 -29.36 15.62
CA LEU A 9 36.95 -30.11 15.25
C LEU A 9 35.65 -29.44 15.72
N SER A 10 35.70 -28.77 16.88
CA SER A 10 34.60 -27.98 17.45
C SER A 10 34.22 -26.78 16.57
N VAL A 11 35.22 -26.09 16.01
CA VAL A 11 35.00 -24.92 15.14
C VAL A 11 34.35 -25.32 13.81
N CYS A 12 34.73 -26.45 13.22
CA CYS A 12 34.16 -26.93 11.95
C CYS A 12 32.69 -27.37 12.07
N LEU A 13 32.21 -27.78 13.24
CA LEU A 13 30.85 -28.31 13.40
C LEU A 13 29.77 -27.22 13.52
N SER A 14 30.16 -25.96 13.71
CA SER A 14 29.23 -24.84 13.89
C SER A 14 28.78 -24.15 12.59
N GLY A 15 29.30 -24.56 11.42
CA GLY A 15 29.17 -23.82 10.17
C GLY A 15 28.03 -24.22 9.22
N ILE A 16 27.23 -25.23 9.52
CA ILE A 16 26.16 -25.67 8.59
C ILE A 16 24.84 -25.00 8.98
N VAL A 17 24.71 -23.72 8.62
CA VAL A 17 23.39 -23.08 8.51
C VAL A 17 22.76 -23.59 7.23
N ILE A 18 21.80 -24.51 7.34
CA ILE A 18 20.96 -24.90 6.21
C ILE A 18 20.05 -23.70 5.94
N ALA A 19 20.39 -22.92 4.91
CA ALA A 19 19.48 -21.94 4.36
C ALA A 19 18.31 -22.71 3.73
N GLU A 20 17.16 -22.73 4.37
CA GLU A 20 15.92 -23.10 3.70
C GLU A 20 15.67 -22.08 2.59
N GLU A 21 15.84 -22.51 1.34
CA GLU A 21 15.38 -21.74 0.19
C GLU A 21 13.86 -21.67 0.29
N LYS A 22 13.38 -20.54 0.81
CA LYS A 22 11.95 -20.25 0.94
C LYS A 22 11.39 -20.22 -0.48
N THR A 23 10.86 -21.35 -0.92
CA THR A 23 10.25 -21.51 -2.23
C THR A 23 8.97 -20.69 -2.20
N GLU A 24 9.10 -19.43 -2.59
CA GLU A 24 7.97 -18.52 -2.71
C GLU A 24 7.06 -19.11 -3.77
N ASN A 25 5.97 -19.76 -3.34
CA ASN A 25 5.00 -20.37 -4.23
C ASN A 25 4.21 -19.24 -4.89
N LYS A 26 4.82 -18.60 -5.90
CA LYS A 26 4.27 -17.44 -6.59
C LYS A 26 3.03 -17.88 -7.35
N ILE A 27 1.86 -17.49 -6.85
CA ILE A 27 0.60 -17.63 -7.58
C ILE A 27 0.70 -16.71 -8.80
N PHE A 28 1.00 -17.29 -9.96
CA PHE A 28 1.14 -16.54 -11.20
C PHE A 28 -0.25 -16.13 -11.73
N ASN A 29 -0.52 -14.82 -11.73
CA ASN A 29 -1.72 -14.25 -12.35
C ASN A 29 -1.33 -13.19 -13.38
N ARG A 30 -1.51 -13.51 -14.68
CA ARG A 30 -1.19 -12.60 -15.80
C ARG A 30 -1.98 -11.28 -15.79
N LEU A 31 -3.11 -11.24 -15.08
CA LEU A 31 -3.92 -10.04 -14.94
C LEU A 31 -3.41 -9.09 -13.84
N ILE A 32 -2.43 -9.52 -13.03
CA ILE A 32 -1.86 -8.72 -11.94
C ILE A 32 -0.45 -8.30 -12.31
N ASP A 33 -0.29 -7.04 -12.72
CA ASP A 33 1.01 -6.39 -12.80
C ASP A 33 1.25 -5.54 -11.54
N TYR A 34 1.74 -6.20 -10.49
CA TYR A 34 2.03 -5.52 -9.23
C TYR A 34 3.14 -4.48 -9.35
N LYS A 35 4.14 -4.75 -10.21
CA LYS A 35 5.28 -3.84 -10.40
C LYS A 35 4.82 -2.58 -11.13
N GLY A 36 4.00 -2.72 -12.17
CA GLY A 36 3.35 -1.60 -12.86
C GLY A 36 2.50 -0.76 -11.92
N PHE A 37 1.70 -1.40 -11.05
CA PHE A 37 0.95 -0.71 -10.01
C PHE A 37 1.86 0.10 -9.07
N GLN A 38 2.93 -0.51 -8.55
CA GLN A 38 3.88 0.19 -7.67
C GLN A 38 4.52 1.39 -8.36
N ASN A 39 4.95 1.23 -9.61
CA ASN A 39 5.51 2.32 -10.40
C ASN A 39 4.50 3.47 -10.57
N ALA A 40 3.24 3.16 -10.89
CA ALA A 40 2.19 4.17 -11.03
C ALA A 40 1.93 4.92 -9.72
N VAL A 41 1.87 4.22 -8.58
CA VAL A 41 1.72 4.85 -7.26
C VAL A 41 2.89 5.78 -6.95
N ASN A 42 4.11 5.33 -7.20
CA ASN A 42 5.33 6.09 -6.92
C ASN A 42 5.48 7.31 -7.84
N SER A 43 4.97 7.25 -9.07
CA SER A 43 5.08 8.35 -10.05
C SER A 43 4.38 9.63 -9.60
N PHE A 44 3.38 9.53 -8.72
CA PHE A 44 2.58 10.66 -8.24
C PHE A 44 2.72 10.88 -6.72
N SER A 45 3.69 10.25 -6.06
CA SER A 45 3.80 10.26 -4.60
C SER A 45 3.93 11.68 -4.03
N ASN A 46 4.82 12.49 -4.61
CA ASN A 46 5.04 13.86 -4.17
C ASN A 46 3.80 14.74 -4.36
N GLU A 47 3.14 14.65 -5.51
CA GLU A 47 1.92 15.42 -5.79
C GLU A 47 0.77 15.03 -4.84
N ARG A 48 0.64 13.74 -4.52
CA ARG A 48 -0.36 13.26 -3.56
C ARG A 48 -0.09 13.80 -2.16
N GLU A 49 1.16 13.81 -1.75
CA GLU A 49 1.51 14.25 -0.40
C GLU A 49 1.29 15.76 -0.22
N THR A 50 1.60 16.57 -1.24
CA THR A 50 1.37 18.04 -1.17
C THR A 50 -0.09 18.44 -1.27
N LYS A 51 -0.97 17.56 -1.77
CA LYS A 51 -2.41 17.80 -1.91
C LYS A 51 -3.25 17.15 -0.80
N ARG A 52 -2.62 16.48 0.16
CA ARG A 52 -3.30 15.84 1.28
C ARG A 52 -3.61 16.85 2.38
N LEU A 53 -4.75 16.68 3.03
CA LEU A 53 -5.13 17.48 4.19
C LEU A 53 -4.99 16.64 5.46
N THR A 54 -4.66 17.30 6.56
CA THR A 54 -4.86 16.75 7.90
C THR A 54 -6.37 16.63 8.18
N GLU A 55 -6.75 15.91 9.24
CA GLU A 55 -8.15 15.83 9.64
C GLU A 55 -8.69 17.20 10.05
N GLU A 56 -7.91 17.98 10.80
CA GLU A 56 -8.26 19.31 11.24
C GLU A 56 -8.43 20.28 10.06
N ASP A 57 -7.53 20.25 9.08
CA ASP A 57 -7.63 21.10 7.89
C ASP A 57 -8.79 20.65 7.00
N PHE A 58 -9.04 19.35 6.91
CA PHE A 58 -10.20 18.81 6.20
C PHE A 58 -11.51 19.33 6.80
N LEU A 59 -11.68 19.27 8.13
CA LEU A 59 -12.90 19.75 8.80
C LEU A 59 -13.13 21.25 8.58
N LYS A 60 -12.07 22.07 8.67
CA LYS A 60 -12.17 23.50 8.36
C LYS A 60 -12.56 23.75 6.90
N MET A 61 -12.01 22.96 5.98
CA MET A 61 -12.22 23.17 4.55
C MET A 61 -13.64 22.81 4.10
N ILE A 62 -14.26 21.77 4.69
CA ILE A 62 -15.62 21.36 4.33
C ILE A 62 -16.72 22.29 4.89
N GLU A 63 -16.37 23.21 5.78
CA GLU A 63 -17.26 24.29 6.24
C GLU A 63 -17.35 25.44 5.23
N ASN A 64 -16.40 25.55 4.30
CA ASN A 64 -16.39 26.58 3.27
C ASN A 64 -17.41 26.26 2.16
N GLU A 65 -18.33 27.19 1.90
CA GLU A 65 -19.39 27.04 0.88
C GLU A 65 -18.88 26.94 -0.56
N ASP A 66 -17.67 27.44 -0.83
CA ASP A 66 -17.02 27.35 -2.15
C ASP A 66 -16.33 25.99 -2.38
N VAL A 67 -16.39 25.07 -1.42
CA VAL A 67 -15.73 23.75 -1.48
C VAL A 67 -16.76 22.65 -1.72
N ILE A 68 -16.52 21.84 -2.75
CA ILE A 68 -17.31 20.63 -3.02
C ILE A 68 -16.60 19.41 -2.45
N LEU A 69 -17.26 18.72 -1.52
CA LEU A 69 -16.82 17.43 -1.01
C LEU A 69 -17.35 16.29 -1.89
N LEU A 70 -16.45 15.47 -2.42
CA LEU A 70 -16.80 14.29 -3.25
C LEU A 70 -16.48 12.99 -2.53
N ASP A 71 -17.46 12.09 -2.45
CA ASP A 71 -17.25 10.72 -1.98
C ASP A 71 -17.06 9.78 -3.19
N ALA A 72 -15.82 9.34 -3.39
CA ALA A 72 -15.42 8.50 -4.51
C ALA A 72 -15.75 7.00 -4.35
N ARG A 73 -16.34 6.60 -3.21
CA ARG A 73 -16.70 5.20 -2.94
C ARG A 73 -17.92 4.78 -3.78
N SER A 74 -18.28 3.49 -3.68
CA SER A 74 -19.50 3.00 -4.34
C SER A 74 -20.74 3.68 -3.78
N GLU A 75 -21.78 3.79 -4.60
CA GLU A 75 -23.08 4.36 -4.19
C GLU A 75 -23.67 3.61 -2.98
N SER A 76 -23.51 2.28 -2.95
CA SER A 76 -23.93 1.47 -1.80
C SER A 76 -23.26 1.88 -0.49
N ARG A 77 -21.96 2.20 -0.51
CA ARG A 77 -21.22 2.65 0.68
C ARG A 77 -21.63 4.06 1.09
N TYR A 78 -21.83 4.96 0.12
CA TYR A 78 -22.30 6.32 0.35
C TYR A 78 -23.67 6.32 1.05
N LYS A 79 -24.62 5.52 0.54
CA LYS A 79 -25.98 5.39 1.12
C LYS A 79 -25.97 4.84 2.55
N LEU A 80 -25.05 3.94 2.86
CA LEU A 80 -24.90 3.40 4.22
C LEU A 80 -24.43 4.46 5.22
N ARG A 81 -23.41 5.25 4.84
CA ARG A 81 -22.89 6.36 5.64
C ARG A 81 -21.94 7.22 4.82
N HIS A 82 -22.10 8.53 4.91
CA HIS A 82 -21.19 9.50 4.33
C HIS A 82 -21.11 10.74 5.23
N ILE A 83 -20.12 11.59 4.98
CA ILE A 83 -20.00 12.90 5.61
C ILE A 83 -21.12 13.78 5.07
N LYS A 84 -21.83 14.49 5.95
CA LYS A 84 -22.90 15.42 5.56
C LYS A 84 -22.37 16.41 4.50
N SER A 85 -23.20 16.76 3.52
CA SER A 85 -22.89 17.59 2.33
C SER A 85 -21.98 16.96 1.26
N ALA A 86 -21.36 15.80 1.51
CA ALA A 86 -20.61 15.10 0.46
C ALA A 86 -21.53 14.71 -0.70
N LEU A 87 -21.09 14.89 -1.94
CA LEU A 87 -21.77 14.38 -3.14
C LEU A 87 -21.20 13.01 -3.52
N SER A 88 -22.08 12.05 -3.83
CA SER A 88 -21.63 10.76 -4.33
C SER A 88 -21.09 10.90 -5.76
N ARG A 89 -19.84 10.50 -5.97
CA ARG A 89 -19.29 10.37 -7.32
C ARG A 89 -18.30 9.21 -7.40
N SER A 90 -18.83 8.01 -7.61
CA SER A 90 -18.02 6.79 -7.69
C SER A 90 -16.89 6.92 -8.72
N LEU A 91 -15.69 6.47 -8.33
CA LEU A 91 -14.49 6.48 -9.17
C LEU A 91 -14.71 5.80 -10.54
N ALA A 92 -15.49 4.71 -10.58
CA ALA A 92 -15.83 4.02 -11.81
C ALA A 92 -16.58 4.92 -12.82
N SER A 93 -17.38 5.87 -12.34
CA SER A 93 -18.10 6.82 -13.20
C SER A 93 -17.24 8.00 -13.69
N LEU A 94 -16.13 8.30 -12.98
CA LEU A 94 -15.20 9.37 -13.32
C LEU A 94 -14.18 8.92 -14.38
N ALA A 95 -13.69 7.67 -14.26
CA ALA A 95 -12.65 7.13 -15.15
C ALA A 95 -13.09 6.95 -16.61
N VAL A 96 -14.40 6.96 -16.90
CA VAL A 96 -14.95 6.80 -18.27
C VAL A 96 -14.99 8.13 -19.03
N LYS A 97 -14.71 9.27 -18.38
CA LYS A 97 -14.85 10.62 -18.95
C LYS A 97 -13.55 11.41 -19.13
N LEU A 98 -12.40 10.79 -18.85
CA LEU A 98 -11.06 11.32 -19.11
C LEU A 98 -10.40 10.49 -20.21
#